data_AF-A0A7C6J8T8-F1
#
_entry.id   AF-A0A7C6J8T8-F1
#
_cell.length_a   1.000
_cell.length_b   1.000
_cell.length_c   1.000
_cell.angle_alpha   90.00
_cell.angle_beta   90.00
_cell.angle_gamma   90.00
#
_symmetry.space_group_name_H-M   'P 1'
#
loop_
_entity.id
_entity.type
_entity.pdbx_description
1 polymer ?
#
loop_
_entity_poly.entity_id
_entity_poly.type
_entity_poly.pdbx_seq_one_letter_code
_entity_poly.pdbx_strand_id
1 'polypeptide(L)'
;MSREQRMINGRIVTGILLLALVIGGSFLSEKVARVQGSQRGEVVPVVQNDITVAYLDAGVIRQLSIQERQLEQNRDGSGSDNEVSLSFVLGSAGLVDYEYVQATGLGDSGECRIKRGEVEGIVLYTNSNGTLSMVNKSGGNQVMIKEVARLYAAD
;
A
#
# COMPACT_ATOMS: atom_id res chain seq x y z
N MET A 1 -47.59 23.64 16.49
CA MET A 1 -46.52 23.49 15.49
C MET A 1 -47.14 23.41 14.10
N SER A 2 -46.82 24.35 13.21
CA SER A 2 -47.46 24.49 11.88
C SER A 2 -47.20 23.26 10.99
N ARG A 3 -48.17 22.89 10.13
CA ARG A 3 -48.03 21.79 9.15
C ARG A 3 -46.82 21.96 8.23
N GLU A 4 -46.44 23.19 7.92
CA GLU A 4 -45.26 23.50 7.11
C GLU A 4 -43.95 23.12 7.82
N GLN A 5 -43.84 23.39 9.12
CA GLN A 5 -42.66 23.01 9.90
C GLN A 5 -42.46 21.49 9.97
N ARG A 6 -43.55 20.70 9.99
CA ARG A 6 -43.45 19.23 9.93
C ARG A 6 -42.93 18.73 8.58
N MET A 7 -43.36 19.34 7.48
CA MET A 7 -42.91 18.97 6.13
C MET A 7 -41.43 19.32 5.91
N ILE A 8 -40.99 20.50 6.36
CA ILE A 8 -39.60 20.94 6.26
C ILE A 8 -38.69 20.06 7.13
N ASN A 9 -39.08 19.80 8.38
CA ASN A 9 -38.30 18.93 9.28
C ASN A 9 -38.17 17.50 8.74
N GLY A 10 -39.23 16.95 8.13
CA GLY A 10 -39.17 15.63 7.51
C GLY A 10 -38.14 15.56 6.38
N ARG A 11 -38.08 16.58 5.51
CA ARG A 11 -37.09 16.65 4.42
C ARG A 11 -35.67 16.78 4.93
N ILE A 12 -35.45 17.56 5.99
CA ILE A 12 -34.14 17.73 6.63
C ILE A 12 -33.67 16.40 7.23
N VAL A 13 -34.55 15.68 7.95
CA VAL A 13 -34.22 14.36 8.53
C VAL A 13 -33.85 13.36 7.45
N THR A 14 -34.62 13.28 6.36
CA THR A 14 -34.29 12.40 5.23
C THR A 14 -32.95 12.77 4.59
N GLY A 15 -32.66 14.06 4.44
CA GLY A 15 -31.37 14.52 3.90
C GLY A 15 -30.18 14.12 4.77
N ILE A 16 -30.29 14.29 6.10
CA ILE A 16 -29.25 13.87 7.05
C ILE A 16 -29.08 12.34 7.02
N LEU A 17 -30.18 11.59 6.95
CA LEU A 17 -30.15 10.13 6.89
C LEU A 17 -29.43 9.64 5.63
N LEU A 18 -29.69 10.26 4.47
CA LEU A 18 -29.01 9.94 3.22
C LEU A 18 -27.52 10.26 3.29
N LEU A 19 -27.13 11.40 3.86
CA LEU A 19 -25.72 11.74 4.08
C LEU A 19 -25.02 10.71 4.97
N ALA A 20 -25.64 10.33 6.09
CA ALA A 20 -25.09 9.31 6.98
C ALA A 20 -24.94 7.95 6.28
N LEU A 21 -25.91 7.57 5.44
CA LEU A 21 -25.86 6.35 4.62
C LEU A 21 -24.72 6.39 3.60
N VAL A 22 -24.51 7.51 2.91
CA VAL A 22 -23.41 7.64 1.95
C VAL A 22 -22.06 7.55 2.67
N ILE A 23 -21.87 8.30 3.76
CA ILE A 23 -20.61 8.29 4.52
C ILE A 23 -20.33 6.90 5.09
N GLY A 24 -21.32 6.28 5.74
CA GLY A 24 -21.19 4.94 6.30
C GLY A 24 -20.97 3.87 5.23
N GLY A 25 -21.68 3.97 4.10
CA GLY A 25 -21.53 3.06 2.97
C GLY A 25 -20.15 3.15 2.34
N SER A 26 -19.60 4.36 2.15
CA SER A 26 -18.24 4.57 1.65
C SER A 26 -17.20 3.93 2.57
N PHE A 27 -17.32 4.13 3.88
CA PHE A 27 -16.38 3.56 4.86
C PHE A 27 -16.40 2.03 4.87
N LEU A 28 -17.59 1.42 4.79
CA LEU A 28 -17.74 -0.04 4.68
C LEU A 28 -17.17 -0.57 3.36
N SER A 29 -17.44 0.13 2.26
CA SER A 29 -16.96 -0.27 0.93
C SER A 29 -15.44 -0.25 0.85
N GLU A 30 -14.80 0.77 1.42
CA GLU A 30 -13.35 0.88 1.50
C GLU A 30 -12.73 -0.27 2.32
N LYS A 31 -13.31 -0.60 3.48
CA LYS A 31 -12.83 -1.73 4.29
C LYS A 31 -12.92 -3.05 3.54
N VAL A 32 -14.04 -3.30 2.88
CA VAL A 32 -14.23 -4.54 2.10
C VAL A 32 -13.25 -4.60 0.92
N ALA A 33 -13.06 -3.49 0.20
CA ALA A 33 -12.11 -3.41 -0.89
C ALA A 33 -10.66 -3.67 -0.42
N ARG A 34 -10.25 -3.14 0.73
CA ARG A 34 -8.92 -3.40 1.30
C ARG A 34 -8.71 -4.86 1.69
N VAL A 35 -9.71 -5.50 2.32
CA VAL A 35 -9.61 -6.91 2.70
C VAL A 35 -9.53 -7.80 1.46
N GLN A 36 -10.39 -7.56 0.46
CA GLN A 36 -10.38 -8.34 -0.79
C GLN A 36 -9.11 -8.10 -1.60
N GLY A 37 -8.64 -6.86 -1.70
CA GLY A 37 -7.40 -6.52 -2.38
C GLY A 37 -6.18 -7.14 -1.69
N SER A 38 -6.17 -7.19 -0.36
CA SER A 38 -5.11 -7.85 0.40
C SER A 38 -5.10 -9.38 0.20
N GLN A 39 -6.28 -10.01 0.14
CA GLN A 39 -6.38 -11.43 -0.21
C GLN A 39 -5.92 -11.76 -1.63
N ARG A 40 -5.91 -10.76 -2.52
CA ARG A 40 -5.43 -10.90 -3.91
C ARG A 40 -4.00 -10.41 -4.13
N GLY A 41 -3.33 -9.88 -3.10
CA GLY A 41 -2.00 -9.27 -3.24
C GLY A 41 -1.99 -7.95 -4.02
N GLU A 42 -3.16 -7.36 -4.31
CA GLU A 42 -3.30 -6.04 -4.94
C GLU A 42 -3.10 -4.90 -3.94
N VAL A 43 -3.33 -5.19 -2.65
CA VAL A 43 -3.11 -4.27 -1.54
C VAL A 43 -2.19 -4.94 -0.51
N VAL A 44 -0.97 -4.44 -0.39
CA VAL A 44 0.05 -4.99 0.51
C VAL A 44 0.10 -4.16 1.78
N PRO A 45 -0.36 -4.68 2.94
CA PRO A 45 -0.16 -4.02 4.22
C PRO A 45 1.33 -4.02 4.60
N VAL A 46 1.78 -2.85 5.05
CA VAL A 46 3.05 -2.65 5.74
C VAL A 46 2.76 -2.59 7.22
N VAL A 47 3.35 -3.50 7.99
CA VAL A 47 3.07 -3.70 9.41
C VAL A 47 4.34 -3.51 10.22
N GLN A 48 4.24 -2.78 11.33
CA GLN A 48 5.28 -2.68 12.34
C GLN A 48 4.63 -2.85 13.72
N ASN A 49 5.23 -3.66 14.60
CA ASN A 49 4.71 -3.92 15.95
C ASN A 49 3.23 -4.34 15.95
N ASP A 50 2.87 -5.25 15.03
CA ASP A 50 1.51 -5.76 14.78
C ASP A 50 0.46 -4.72 14.35
N ILE A 51 0.87 -3.48 14.04
CA ILE A 51 -0.02 -2.41 13.55
C ILE A 51 0.28 -2.14 12.08
N THR A 52 -0.76 -2.14 11.24
CA THR A 52 -0.63 -1.72 9.84
C THR A 52 -0.39 -0.21 9.78
N VAL A 53 0.81 0.20 9.38
CA VAL A 53 1.21 1.61 9.28
C VAL A 53 0.93 2.20 7.90
N ALA A 54 0.91 1.35 6.86
CA ALA A 54 0.61 1.77 5.50
C ALA A 54 0.00 0.64 4.67
N TYR A 55 -0.65 1.01 3.57
CA TYR A 55 -1.10 0.09 2.53
C TYR A 55 -0.44 0.50 1.22
N LEU A 56 0.13 -0.48 0.51
CA LEU A 56 0.73 -0.29 -0.79
C LEU A 56 -0.18 -0.91 -1.84
N ASP A 57 -0.45 -0.19 -2.90
CA ASP A 57 -1.08 -0.71 -4.10
C ASP A 57 -0.31 -0.23 -5.33
N ALA A 58 -0.70 -0.72 -6.50
CA ALA A 58 -0.12 -0.31 -7.79
C ALA A 58 -0.06 1.21 -7.99
N GLY A 59 -1.06 1.95 -7.51
CA GLY A 59 -1.12 3.40 -7.59
C GLY A 59 -0.14 4.08 -6.63
N VAL A 60 -0.05 3.60 -5.40
CA VAL A 60 0.94 4.07 -4.41
C VAL A 60 2.35 3.87 -4.93
N ILE A 61 2.67 2.70 -5.48
CA ILE A 61 4.00 2.41 -6.05
C ILE A 61 4.34 3.37 -7.19
N ARG A 62 3.38 3.66 -8.09
CA ARG A 62 3.58 4.64 -9.17
C ARG A 62 3.80 6.06 -8.65
N GLN A 63 3.11 6.45 -7.58
CA GLN A 63 3.31 7.78 -6.99
C GLN A 63 4.68 7.87 -6.30
N LEU A 64 5.07 6.83 -5.58
CA LEU A 64 6.36 6.78 -4.90
C LEU A 64 7.52 6.70 -5.90
N SER A 65 7.38 5.97 -7.01
CA SER A 65 8.41 5.91 -8.06
C SER A 65 8.67 7.27 -8.68
N ILE A 66 7.61 8.07 -8.92
CA ILE A 66 7.73 9.44 -9.42
C ILE A 66 8.43 10.32 -8.38
N GLN A 67 8.06 10.21 -7.10
CA GLN A 67 8.66 11.00 -6.02
C GLN A 67 10.14 10.66 -5.81
N GLU A 68 10.48 9.37 -5.78
CA GLU A 68 11.86 8.89 -5.65
C GLU A 68 12.73 9.47 -6.77
N ARG A 69 12.28 9.39 -8.03
CA ARG A 69 13.04 9.96 -9.16
C ARG A 69 13.20 11.46 -9.09
N GLN A 70 12.19 12.20 -8.62
CA GLN A 70 12.28 13.64 -8.46
C GLN A 70 13.37 14.02 -7.44
N LEU A 71 13.51 13.22 -6.38
CA LEU A 71 14.56 13.39 -5.38
C LEU A 71 15.93 12.92 -5.89
N GLU A 72 15.94 11.90 -6.73
CA GLU A 72 17.14 11.32 -7.35
C GLU A 72 17.58 11.99 -8.67
N GLN A 73 17.01 13.14 -9.06
CA GLN A 73 17.30 13.87 -10.32
C GLN A 73 18.79 14.17 -10.64
N ASN A 74 19.74 13.78 -9.78
CA ASN A 74 21.19 13.83 -10.01
C ASN A 74 21.84 12.44 -10.27
N ARG A 75 21.07 11.35 -10.35
CA ARG A 75 21.54 10.01 -10.69
C ARG A 75 20.79 9.54 -11.94
N ASP A 76 21.53 9.37 -13.03
CA ASP A 76 21.06 8.74 -14.27
C ASP A 76 20.55 7.32 -13.99
N GLY A 77 19.26 7.21 -13.68
CA GLY A 77 18.62 5.97 -13.29
C GLY A 77 17.45 5.66 -14.22
N SER A 78 17.65 4.66 -15.08
CA SER A 78 16.65 4.02 -15.95
C SER A 78 15.54 3.31 -15.15
N GLY A 79 14.80 4.03 -14.30
CA GLY A 79 13.67 3.49 -13.56
C GLY A 79 12.41 3.44 -14.42
N SER A 80 11.67 2.34 -14.37
CA SER A 80 10.31 2.22 -14.94
C SER A 80 9.28 2.79 -13.96
N ASP A 81 8.18 3.42 -14.43
CA ASP A 81 7.17 4.09 -13.56
C ASP A 81 6.48 3.12 -12.59
N ASN A 82 6.71 1.84 -12.78
CA ASN A 82 6.19 0.76 -11.97
C ASN A 82 7.21 0.20 -10.97
N GLU A 83 8.37 0.85 -10.78
CA GLU A 83 9.45 0.38 -9.90
C GLU A 83 9.81 1.45 -8.87
N VAL A 84 9.95 1.04 -7.61
CA VAL A 84 10.39 1.90 -6.50
C VAL A 84 11.30 1.10 -5.57
N SER A 85 12.32 1.73 -4.98
CA SER A 85 13.18 1.04 -4.02
C SER A 85 12.42 0.68 -2.75
N LEU A 86 12.72 -0.48 -2.17
CA LEU A 86 12.13 -0.90 -0.91
C LEU A 86 12.52 0.05 0.23
N SER A 87 13.74 0.60 0.22
CA SER A 87 14.19 1.59 1.19
C SER A 87 13.34 2.86 1.13
N PHE A 88 13.00 3.36 -0.06
CA PHE A 88 12.15 4.53 -0.22
C PHE A 88 10.71 4.27 0.24
N VAL A 89 10.17 3.08 -0.06
CA VAL A 89 8.84 2.67 0.43
C VAL A 89 8.79 2.63 1.96
N LEU A 90 9.77 1.99 2.59
CA LEU A 90 9.85 1.88 4.05
C LEU A 90 10.02 3.27 4.69
N GLY A 91 10.89 4.11 4.14
CA GLY A 91 11.06 5.49 4.61
C GLY A 91 9.79 6.32 4.47
N SER A 92 9.08 6.20 3.35
CA SER A 92 7.79 6.89 3.10
C SER A 92 6.67 6.39 4.02
N ALA A 93 6.73 5.13 4.44
CA ALA A 93 5.85 4.55 5.45
C ALA A 93 6.21 4.97 6.89
N GLY A 94 7.26 5.78 7.08
CA GLY A 94 7.73 6.20 8.40
C GLY A 94 8.55 5.14 9.14
N LEU A 95 8.98 4.09 8.47
CA LEU A 95 9.77 3.01 9.07
C LEU A 95 11.25 3.36 9.02
N VAL A 96 11.76 3.92 10.11
CA VAL A 96 13.14 4.40 10.22
C VAL A 96 14.01 3.51 11.12
N ASP A 97 13.41 2.87 12.11
CA ASP A 97 14.09 1.99 13.07
C ASP A 97 13.46 0.59 12.98
N TYR A 98 14.17 -0.31 12.31
CA TYR A 98 13.87 -1.74 12.20
C TYR A 98 15.18 -2.50 12.00
N GLU A 99 15.30 -3.71 12.53
CA GLU A 99 16.42 -4.62 12.27
C GLU A 99 16.25 -5.31 10.92
N TYR A 100 15.04 -5.75 10.62
CA TYR A 100 14.72 -6.47 9.39
C TYR A 100 13.30 -6.22 8.89
N VAL A 101 13.11 -6.44 7.59
CA VAL A 101 11.80 -6.54 6.96
C VAL A 101 11.59 -7.97 6.49
N GLN A 102 10.49 -8.57 6.92
CA GLN A 102 10.00 -9.82 6.39
C GLN A 102 8.94 -9.53 5.33
N ALA A 103 9.20 -9.98 4.11
CA ALA A 103 8.21 -9.97 3.05
C ALA A 103 7.60 -11.36 2.93
N THR A 104 6.27 -11.41 2.95
CA THR A 104 5.51 -12.64 2.77
C THR A 104 4.85 -12.60 1.42
N GLY A 105 5.01 -13.66 0.63
CA GLY A 105 4.37 -13.82 -0.66
C GLY A 105 2.93 -14.34 -0.56
N LEU A 106 2.16 -14.16 -1.62
CA LEU A 106 0.83 -14.73 -1.77
C LEU A 106 0.92 -16.20 -2.19
N GLY A 107 0.13 -17.06 -1.54
CA GLY A 107 0.14 -18.51 -1.80
C GLY A 107 1.49 -19.15 -1.49
N ASP A 108 2.03 -19.90 -2.46
CA ASP A 108 3.31 -20.61 -2.32
C ASP A 108 4.54 -19.74 -2.67
N SER A 109 4.37 -18.42 -2.78
CA SER A 109 5.44 -17.47 -3.15
C SER A 109 6.51 -17.29 -2.05
N GLY A 110 6.41 -18.03 -0.95
CA GLY A 110 7.40 -18.09 0.11
C GLY A 110 7.48 -16.84 0.98
N GLU A 111 8.48 -16.80 1.84
CA GLU A 111 8.81 -15.65 2.67
C GLU A 111 10.30 -15.36 2.57
N CYS A 112 10.66 -14.07 2.63
CA CYS A 112 12.05 -13.67 2.71
C CYS A 112 12.24 -12.66 3.84
N ARG A 113 13.38 -12.75 4.52
CA ARG A 113 13.79 -11.83 5.57
C ARG A 113 14.97 -11.04 5.06
N ILE A 114 14.86 -9.73 5.12
CA ILE A 114 15.82 -8.77 4.56
C ILE A 114 16.30 -7.91 5.72
N LYS A 115 17.60 -7.92 6.01
CA LYS A 115 18.15 -7.02 7.04
C LYS A 115 18.19 -5.59 6.52
N ARG A 116 18.15 -4.61 7.42
CA ARG A 116 18.21 -3.18 7.06
C ARG A 116 19.33 -2.82 6.07
N GLY A 117 20.52 -3.41 6.23
CA GLY A 117 21.65 -3.16 5.32
C GLY A 117 21.57 -3.87 3.96
N GLU A 118 20.64 -4.81 3.79
CA GLU A 118 20.44 -5.58 2.56
C GLU A 118 19.28 -5.04 1.71
N VAL A 119 18.56 -4.02 2.21
CA VAL A 119 17.44 -3.38 1.51
C VAL A 119 17.93 -2.64 0.25
N GLU A 120 19.21 -2.23 0.22
CA GLU A 120 19.80 -1.55 -0.93
C GLU A 120 19.79 -2.42 -2.19
N GLY A 121 19.16 -1.92 -3.25
CA GLY A 121 19.01 -2.62 -4.52
C GLY A 121 17.86 -3.63 -4.55
N ILE A 122 17.04 -3.71 -3.50
CA ILE A 122 15.74 -4.37 -3.55
C ILE A 122 14.69 -3.37 -3.99
N VAL A 123 13.88 -3.76 -4.97
CA VAL A 123 12.82 -2.93 -5.53
C VAL A 123 11.48 -3.65 -5.47
N LEU A 124 10.42 -2.86 -5.33
CA LEU A 124 9.05 -3.30 -5.53
C LEU A 124 8.62 -2.92 -6.94
N TYR A 125 8.05 -3.88 -7.66
CA TYR A 125 7.61 -3.73 -9.05
C TYR A 125 6.12 -4.04 -9.19
N THR A 126 5.36 -3.15 -9.81
CA THR A 126 3.94 -3.36 -10.09
C THR A 126 3.74 -4.22 -11.34
N ASN A 127 3.09 -5.37 -11.17
CA ASN A 127 2.72 -6.29 -12.24
C ASN A 127 1.48 -5.80 -13.02
N SER A 128 1.26 -6.36 -14.21
CA SER A 128 0.10 -6.02 -15.05
C SER A 128 -1.25 -6.42 -14.44
N ASN A 129 -1.26 -7.37 -13.50
CA ASN A 129 -2.45 -7.79 -12.74
C ASN A 129 -2.71 -6.92 -11.49
N GLY A 130 -1.91 -5.86 -11.26
CA GLY A 130 -2.08 -4.96 -10.10
C GLY A 130 -1.42 -5.45 -8.81
N THR A 131 -0.77 -6.61 -8.81
CA THR A 131 0.01 -7.13 -7.68
C THR A 131 1.43 -6.55 -7.67
N LEU A 132 2.15 -6.73 -6.56
CA LEU A 132 3.52 -6.28 -6.40
C LEU A 132 4.50 -7.45 -6.39
N SER A 133 5.56 -7.38 -7.19
CA SER A 133 6.72 -8.27 -7.11
C SER A 133 7.83 -7.61 -6.30
N MET A 134 8.64 -8.40 -5.60
CA MET A 134 9.89 -7.96 -4.98
C MET A 134 11.07 -8.55 -5.74
N VAL A 135 12.00 -7.69 -6.17
CA VAL A 135 13.13 -8.06 -7.02
C VAL A 135 14.43 -7.53 -6.42
N ASN A 136 15.46 -8.36 -6.38
CA ASN A 136 16.82 -7.95 -6.05
C ASN A 136 17.58 -7.61 -7.35
N LYS A 137 17.86 -6.32 -7.54
CA LYS A 137 18.60 -5.81 -8.70
C LYS A 137 20.11 -6.00 -8.54
N SER A 138 20.62 -5.88 -7.32
CA SER A 138 22.03 -6.13 -6.99
C SER A 138 22.50 -7.55 -7.34
N GLY A 139 21.59 -8.53 -7.28
CA GLY A 139 21.83 -9.94 -7.63
C GLY A 139 21.57 -10.30 -9.10
N GLY A 140 21.42 -9.32 -10.01
CA GLY A 140 21.13 -9.60 -11.43
C GLY A 140 19.65 -9.74 -11.77
N ASN A 141 18.79 -8.91 -11.16
CA ASN A 141 17.33 -8.90 -11.34
C ASN A 141 16.64 -10.21 -10.90
N GLN A 142 17.08 -10.80 -9.81
CA GLN A 142 16.46 -11.99 -9.25
C GLN A 142 15.11 -11.65 -8.61
N VAL A 143 14.03 -12.30 -9.04
CA VAL A 143 12.73 -12.21 -8.37
C VAL A 143 12.81 -12.93 -7.02
N MET A 144 12.63 -12.19 -5.93
CA MET A 144 12.64 -12.74 -4.57
C MET A 144 11.25 -13.24 -4.19
N ILE A 145 10.22 -12.44 -4.47
CA ILE A 145 8.80 -12.78 -4.26
C ILE A 145 8.03 -12.31 -5.48
N LYS A 146 7.26 -13.22 -6.09
CA LYS A 146 6.50 -12.91 -7.31
C LYS A 146 5.26 -12.06 -7.03
N GLU A 147 4.56 -12.34 -5.94
CA GLU A 147 3.39 -11.58 -5.50
C GLU A 147 3.52 -11.37 -4.00
N VAL A 148 3.78 -10.14 -3.57
CA VAL A 148 3.92 -9.77 -2.16
C VAL A 148 2.52 -9.65 -1.56
N ALA A 149 2.29 -10.32 -0.44
CA ALA A 149 1.06 -10.25 0.33
C ALA A 149 1.19 -9.35 1.56
N ARG A 150 2.37 -9.27 2.18
CA ARG A 150 2.61 -8.47 3.40
C ARG A 150 4.07 -8.06 3.50
N LEU A 151 4.31 -6.87 4.05
CA LEU A 151 5.61 -6.44 4.56
C LEU A 151 5.50 -6.27 6.07
N TYR A 152 6.41 -6.88 6.82
CA TYR A 152 6.48 -6.79 8.27
C TYR A 152 7.86 -6.29 8.69
N ALA A 153 7.92 -5.10 9.27
CA ALA A 153 9.13 -4.54 9.85
C ALA A 153 9.18 -4.87 11.35
N ALA A 154 10.31 -5.38 11.81
CA ALA A 154 10.55 -5.68 13.21
C ALA A 154 11.89 -5.08 13.68
N ASP A 155 11.92 -4.77 14.97
CA ASP A 155 13.06 -4.22 15.69
C ASP A 155 14.17 -5.24 15.94
#